data_AF-A0A9X3JL72-F1
#
_entry.id   AF-A0A9X3JL72-F1
#
_cell.length_a   1.000
_cell.length_b   1.000
_cell.length_c   1.000
_cell.angle_alpha   90.00
_cell.angle_beta   90.00
_cell.angle_gamma   90.00
#
_symmetry.space_group_name_H-M   'P 1'
#
loop_
_entity.id
_entity.type
_entity.pdbx_description
1 polymer ?
#
loop_
_entity_poly.entity_id
_entity_poly.type
_entity_poly.pdbx_seq_one_letter_code
_entity_poly.pdbx_strand_id
1 'polypeptide(L)'
;MRTRPRFPERRHAVRSSLIATLAAAGVVVGLPGTASGQPSNDCPEPIRYVLNQTPATYPRNVALTFDDGPSPRWTPQVLDVLAAYGIHATFFVMGTHAEDDPELVRRIIAEGHSIGNHTRTHPDLDSLSRSEQAAQMDSATDAIYTASGLHPCFFRGPGGSHYSASVKDLAWARGMTIADWSNDPRDWDAPSDLSPSYQDTIVQRATNPVYDHPIVLLHDGPPVQYRQNTIEALDRIIESYQSRGYVFTDPAGQQFNPSPIAMHYNALGGPASLLGEPVTQQQPTPDGSGAYTHYENGSIYWSPATGAHEVRGAIHATWAALGWENSTLGFPTTNERPTPNKTGAYNHFQNGSIYWSPATGAHEVRGAIHATWAA
;
A
#
# COMPACT_ATOMS: atom_id res chain seq x y z
N MET A 1 35.76 -67.84 33.62
CA MET A 1 35.48 -69.27 33.91
C MET A 1 34.07 -69.35 34.48
N ARG A 2 33.31 -70.35 34.05
CA ARG A 2 31.85 -70.52 34.21
C ARG A 2 31.34 -70.40 35.65
N THR A 3 30.13 -69.86 35.79
CA THR A 3 29.03 -70.54 36.52
C THR A 3 27.69 -70.29 35.81
N ARG A 4 27.16 -71.36 35.18
CA ARG A 4 25.74 -71.54 34.80
C ARG A 4 24.96 -72.03 36.08
N PRO A 5 23.70 -72.58 36.07
CA PRO A 5 22.77 -72.90 34.98
C PRO A 5 21.23 -72.88 35.33
N ARG A 6 20.40 -73.40 34.39
CA ARG A 6 19.10 -74.13 34.53
C ARG A 6 17.82 -73.27 34.61
N PHE A 7 16.69 -73.58 33.95
CA PHE A 7 16.26 -74.57 32.94
C PHE A 7 14.81 -74.18 32.48
N PRO A 8 14.07 -74.93 31.62
CA PRO A 8 13.22 -74.37 30.55
C PRO A 8 11.71 -74.66 30.74
N GLU A 9 10.95 -74.53 29.63
CA GLU A 9 9.54 -74.91 29.40
C GLU A 9 8.51 -73.85 29.87
N ARG A 10 7.40 -73.54 29.17
CA ARG A 10 6.66 -74.16 28.06
C ARG A 10 5.79 -73.07 27.42
N ARG A 11 5.44 -73.23 26.15
CA ARG A 11 4.38 -72.45 25.48
C ARG A 11 3.02 -72.79 26.10
N HIS A 12 2.11 -71.82 26.21
CA HIS A 12 0.75 -71.91 25.67
C HIS A 12 -0.01 -70.60 25.88
N ALA A 13 -0.78 -70.23 24.87
CA ALA A 13 -1.64 -69.08 24.79
C ALA A 13 -2.97 -69.30 25.55
N VAL A 14 -3.72 -68.19 25.66
CA VAL A 14 -5.18 -68.06 25.48
C VAL A 14 -5.96 -67.49 26.69
N ARG A 15 -6.77 -66.47 26.36
CA ARG A 15 -7.98 -65.89 27.00
C ARG A 15 -7.75 -64.98 28.22
N SER A 16 -7.96 -63.67 28.06
CA SER A 16 -9.24 -62.94 28.04
C SER A 16 -9.84 -62.80 29.44
N SER A 17 -9.65 -61.62 30.04
CA SER A 17 -10.43 -61.13 31.17
C SER A 17 -10.90 -59.71 30.88
N LEU A 18 -12.22 -59.52 30.96
CA LEU A 18 -12.91 -58.23 30.98
C LEU A 18 -12.39 -57.38 32.14
N ILE A 19 -12.20 -56.08 31.90
CA ILE A 19 -12.42 -55.04 32.92
C ILE A 19 -13.17 -53.89 32.25
N ALA A 20 -14.39 -53.66 32.74
CA ALA A 20 -15.19 -52.47 32.46
C ALA A 20 -14.49 -51.24 33.06
N THR A 21 -14.29 -50.19 32.26
CA THR A 21 -13.74 -48.92 32.73
C THR A 21 -14.88 -47.94 32.96
N LEU A 22 -14.98 -47.45 34.20
CA LEU A 22 -15.87 -46.38 34.62
C LEU A 22 -15.62 -45.11 33.79
N ALA A 23 -16.73 -44.44 33.45
CA ALA A 23 -16.75 -43.13 32.85
C ALA A 23 -16.06 -42.08 33.74
N ALA A 24 -15.00 -41.46 33.22
CA ALA A 24 -14.55 -40.16 33.68
C ALA A 24 -14.98 -39.13 32.61
N ALA A 25 -15.81 -38.17 33.02
CA ALA A 25 -16.16 -37.02 32.20
C ALA A 25 -14.87 -36.22 31.92
N GLY A 26 -14.32 -36.39 30.72
CA GLY A 26 -13.23 -35.57 30.22
C GLY A 26 -13.76 -34.18 29.92
N VAL A 27 -13.34 -33.21 30.73
CA VAL A 27 -13.36 -31.80 30.32
C VAL A 27 -12.45 -31.70 29.10
N VAL A 28 -13.05 -31.54 27.93
CA VAL A 28 -12.32 -31.14 26.72
C VAL A 28 -11.90 -29.70 26.94
N VAL A 29 -10.65 -29.51 27.40
CA VAL A 29 -9.99 -28.21 27.29
C VAL A 29 -9.76 -28.00 25.79
N GLY A 30 -10.67 -27.27 25.17
CA GLY A 30 -10.48 -26.76 23.82
C GLY A 30 -9.24 -25.87 23.83
N LEU A 31 -8.18 -26.31 23.16
CA LEU A 31 -7.08 -25.44 22.79
C LEU A 31 -7.71 -24.28 22.00
N PRO A 32 -7.46 -23.00 22.34
CA PRO A 32 -7.90 -21.91 21.50
C PRO A 32 -7.21 -22.11 20.15
N GLY A 33 -8.02 -22.44 19.14
CA GLY A 33 -7.58 -22.43 17.76
C GLY A 33 -6.99 -21.05 17.50
N THR A 34 -5.74 -21.01 17.07
CA THR A 34 -5.16 -19.83 16.47
C THR A 34 -5.99 -19.54 15.23
N ALA A 35 -7.00 -18.68 15.39
CA ALA A 35 -7.53 -17.91 14.28
C ALA A 35 -6.34 -17.12 13.75
N SER A 36 -5.77 -17.60 12.66
CA SER A 36 -4.90 -16.82 11.80
C SER A 36 -5.73 -15.64 11.32
N GLY A 37 -5.73 -14.55 12.07
CA GLY A 37 -6.20 -13.28 11.58
C GLY A 37 -5.34 -12.96 10.36
N GLN A 38 -5.92 -13.09 9.17
CA GLN A 38 -5.34 -12.44 8.01
C GLN A 38 -5.19 -10.96 8.38
N PRO A 39 -4.02 -10.33 8.15
CA PRO A 39 -3.97 -8.89 8.19
C PRO A 39 -5.09 -8.36 7.30
N SER A 40 -5.84 -7.37 7.76
CA SER A 40 -6.84 -6.72 6.92
C SER A 40 -6.10 -6.20 5.69
N ASN A 41 -6.26 -6.88 4.54
CA ASN A 41 -5.61 -6.45 3.32
C ASN A 41 -6.19 -5.08 2.95
N ASP A 42 -5.32 -4.09 2.78
CA ASP A 42 -5.65 -2.75 2.29
C ASP A 42 -6.21 -2.76 0.84
N CYS A 43 -6.29 -3.95 0.23
CA CYS A 43 -6.70 -4.18 -1.15
C CYS A 43 -8.07 -4.86 -1.23
N PRO A 44 -8.89 -4.53 -2.26
CA PRO A 44 -10.07 -5.31 -2.60
C PRO A 44 -9.75 -6.78 -2.89
N GLU A 45 -10.75 -7.66 -2.76
CA GLU A 45 -10.63 -9.05 -3.21
C GLU A 45 -10.16 -9.12 -4.67
N PRO A 46 -9.18 -9.98 -5.02
CA PRO A 46 -8.59 -9.98 -6.33
C PRO A 46 -9.58 -10.45 -7.40
N ILE A 47 -9.61 -9.74 -8.53
CA ILE A 47 -10.35 -10.15 -9.71
C ILE A 47 -9.65 -11.37 -10.33
N ARG A 48 -10.35 -12.51 -10.37
CA ARG A 48 -9.79 -13.82 -10.79
C ARG A 48 -9.81 -14.06 -12.29
N TYR A 49 -9.48 -13.02 -13.06
CA TYR A 49 -9.12 -13.09 -14.47
C TYR A 49 -8.14 -11.95 -14.79
N VAL A 50 -7.42 -12.06 -15.90
CA VAL A 50 -6.44 -11.05 -16.31
C VAL A 50 -7.15 -9.85 -16.92
N LEU A 51 -6.87 -8.65 -16.41
CA LEU A 51 -7.42 -7.40 -16.91
C LEU A 51 -6.57 -6.89 -18.08
N ASN A 52 -7.05 -7.06 -19.31
CA ASN A 52 -6.45 -6.43 -20.50
C ASN A 52 -7.01 -5.02 -20.76
N GLN A 53 -8.17 -4.72 -20.17
CA GLN A 53 -8.85 -3.44 -20.18
C GLN A 53 -9.38 -3.18 -18.77
N THR A 54 -9.62 -1.92 -18.44
CA THR A 54 -10.33 -1.60 -17.22
C THR A 54 -11.80 -2.05 -17.36
N PRO A 55 -12.44 -2.53 -16.29
CA PRO A 55 -13.89 -2.66 -16.25
C PRO A 55 -14.56 -1.31 -16.57
N ALA A 56 -15.68 -1.36 -17.29
CA ALA A 56 -16.46 -0.19 -17.70
C ALA A 56 -17.29 0.40 -16.53
N THR A 57 -16.60 0.94 -15.53
CA THR A 57 -17.19 1.59 -14.34
C THR A 57 -17.67 3.02 -14.63
N TYR A 58 -17.18 3.60 -15.73
CA TYR A 58 -17.61 4.88 -16.30
C TYR A 58 -18.00 4.69 -17.77
N PRO A 59 -18.70 5.66 -18.39
CA PRO A 59 -18.92 5.63 -19.84
C PRO A 59 -17.62 5.54 -20.64
N ARG A 60 -16.54 6.17 -20.14
CA ARG A 60 -15.16 6.05 -20.61
C ARG A 60 -14.20 6.19 -19.44
N ASN A 61 -13.31 5.23 -19.25
CA ASN A 61 -12.23 5.32 -18.26
C ASN A 61 -10.93 4.73 -18.79
N VAL A 62 -9.82 5.18 -18.26
CA VAL A 62 -8.47 4.78 -18.66
C VAL A 62 -7.62 4.55 -17.43
N ALA A 63 -6.79 3.51 -17.44
CA ALA A 63 -5.71 3.35 -16.49
C ALA A 63 -4.37 3.67 -17.17
N LEU A 64 -3.69 4.71 -16.69
CA LEU A 64 -2.28 4.90 -16.99
C LEU A 64 -1.46 4.04 -16.03
N THR A 65 -0.55 3.24 -16.59
CA THR A 65 0.27 2.32 -15.81
C THR A 65 1.74 2.46 -16.18
N PHE A 66 2.63 2.39 -15.19
CA PHE A 66 4.07 2.56 -15.37
C PHE A 66 4.82 1.35 -14.80
N ASP A 67 5.63 0.70 -15.64
CA ASP A 67 6.41 -0.47 -15.28
C ASP A 67 7.91 -0.12 -15.06
N ASP A 68 8.61 -1.07 -14.45
CA ASP A 68 10.06 -1.09 -14.18
C ASP A 68 10.55 -0.14 -13.07
N GLY A 69 9.73 0.79 -12.57
CA GLY A 69 10.12 1.75 -11.53
C GLY A 69 10.26 1.17 -10.11
N PRO A 70 10.57 2.03 -9.13
CA PRO A 70 10.94 3.43 -9.30
C PRO A 70 12.37 3.61 -9.86
N SER A 71 12.61 4.76 -10.50
CA SER A 71 13.94 5.22 -10.90
C SER A 71 14.15 6.65 -10.41
N PRO A 72 15.28 6.97 -9.74
CA PRO A 72 15.54 8.30 -9.20
C PRO A 72 15.69 9.37 -10.26
N ARG A 73 15.89 8.97 -11.53
CA ARG A 73 15.99 9.90 -12.65
C ARG A 73 14.63 10.19 -13.31
N TRP A 74 13.73 9.21 -13.38
CA TRP A 74 12.55 9.28 -14.26
C TRP A 74 11.23 9.33 -13.51
N THR A 75 11.05 8.48 -12.49
CA THR A 75 9.82 8.43 -11.69
C THR A 75 9.44 9.79 -11.12
N PRO A 76 10.36 10.62 -10.56
CA PRO A 76 10.01 11.97 -10.11
C PRO A 76 9.39 12.84 -11.20
N GLN A 77 9.89 12.77 -12.43
CA GLN A 77 9.37 13.58 -13.54
C GLN A 77 7.98 13.10 -13.99
N VAL A 78 7.74 11.78 -13.99
CA VAL A 78 6.40 11.23 -14.24
C VAL A 78 5.42 11.72 -13.18
N LEU A 79 5.78 11.60 -11.89
CA LEU A 79 4.97 12.08 -10.78
C LEU A 79 4.67 13.58 -10.89
N ASP A 80 5.67 14.40 -11.20
CA ASP A 80 5.49 15.85 -11.38
C ASP A 80 4.48 16.18 -12.50
N VAL A 81 4.51 15.46 -13.62
CA VAL A 81 3.52 15.63 -14.70
C VAL A 81 2.13 15.19 -14.23
N LEU A 82 1.99 14.03 -13.58
CA LEU A 82 0.69 13.56 -13.09
C LEU A 82 0.07 14.54 -12.07
N ALA A 83 0.88 15.06 -11.15
CA ALA A 83 0.50 16.06 -10.17
C ALA A 83 0.05 17.38 -10.83
N ALA A 84 0.74 17.84 -11.88
CA ALA A 84 0.37 19.05 -12.62
C ALA A 84 -1.02 18.94 -13.28
N TYR A 85 -1.44 17.73 -13.67
CA TYR A 85 -2.77 17.46 -14.21
C TYR A 85 -3.81 17.06 -13.15
N GLY A 86 -3.40 16.89 -11.89
CA GLY A 86 -4.27 16.42 -10.81
C GLY A 86 -4.84 15.03 -11.06
N ILE A 87 -4.09 14.15 -11.72
CA ILE A 87 -4.50 12.76 -11.99
C ILE A 87 -3.61 11.77 -11.25
N HIS A 88 -4.14 10.56 -11.07
CA HIS A 88 -3.42 9.44 -10.47
C HIS A 88 -3.23 8.32 -11.52
N ALA A 89 -2.35 7.37 -11.18
CA ALA A 89 -1.88 6.30 -12.06
C ALA A 89 -1.46 5.08 -11.22
N THR A 90 -1.15 3.97 -11.87
CA THR A 90 -0.66 2.75 -11.19
C THR A 90 0.78 2.46 -11.55
N PHE A 91 1.63 2.24 -10.55
CA PHE A 91 3.04 1.94 -10.74
C PHE A 91 3.31 0.46 -10.40
N PHE A 92 3.75 -0.31 -11.38
CA PHE A 92 4.19 -1.70 -11.21
C PHE A 92 5.67 -1.69 -10.82
N VAL A 93 5.91 -1.78 -9.52
CA VAL A 93 7.21 -1.58 -8.90
C VAL A 93 8.01 -2.88 -8.86
N MET A 94 9.28 -2.79 -9.27
CA MET A 94 10.26 -3.86 -9.09
C MET A 94 10.76 -3.89 -7.64
N GLY A 95 10.87 -5.09 -7.07
CA GLY A 95 11.33 -5.26 -5.69
C GLY A 95 12.73 -4.70 -5.43
N THR A 96 13.69 -4.89 -6.35
CA THR A 96 15.03 -4.31 -6.19
C THR A 96 15.02 -2.79 -6.17
N HIS A 97 14.20 -2.15 -7.00
CA HIS A 97 14.11 -0.69 -7.04
C HIS A 97 13.35 -0.12 -5.84
N ALA A 98 12.39 -0.86 -5.29
CA ALA A 98 11.77 -0.48 -4.03
C ALA A 98 12.77 -0.50 -2.85
N GLU A 99 13.74 -1.41 -2.86
CA GLU A 99 14.83 -1.46 -1.87
C GLU A 99 15.86 -0.34 -2.07
N ASP A 100 16.20 -0.02 -3.32
CA ASP A 100 17.19 1.00 -3.65
C ASP A 100 16.63 2.43 -3.44
N ASP A 101 15.35 2.66 -3.76
CA ASP A 101 14.70 3.96 -3.72
C ASP A 101 13.36 3.96 -2.93
N PRO A 102 13.35 3.56 -1.64
CA PRO A 102 12.13 3.44 -0.84
C PRO A 102 11.36 4.77 -0.69
N GLU A 103 12.09 5.89 -0.72
CA GLU A 103 11.53 7.24 -0.74
C GLU A 103 10.57 7.48 -1.90
N LEU A 104 10.87 6.93 -3.08
CA LEU A 104 10.04 7.11 -4.26
C LEU A 104 8.80 6.23 -4.21
N VAL A 105 8.89 5.04 -3.63
CA VAL A 105 7.71 4.21 -3.34
C VAL A 105 6.76 4.96 -2.40
N ARG A 106 7.30 5.59 -1.34
CA ARG A 106 6.50 6.43 -0.45
C ARG A 106 5.93 7.63 -1.16
N ARG A 107 6.68 8.28 -2.05
CA ARG A 107 6.20 9.41 -2.87
C ARG A 107 5.05 9.01 -3.80
N ILE A 108 5.13 7.84 -4.45
CA ILE A 108 4.06 7.30 -5.31
C ILE A 108 2.76 7.18 -4.50
N ILE A 109 2.83 6.53 -3.33
CA ILE A 109 1.64 6.34 -2.47
C ILE A 109 1.14 7.65 -1.89
N ALA A 110 2.08 8.49 -1.43
CA ALA A 110 1.81 9.84 -0.97
C ALA A 110 0.98 10.54 -2.04
N GLU A 111 1.46 10.71 -3.26
CA GLU A 111 0.73 11.42 -4.33
C GLU A 111 -0.55 10.71 -4.84
N GLY A 112 -0.99 9.63 -4.18
CA GLY A 112 -2.30 9.01 -4.36
C GLY A 112 -2.38 8.00 -5.48
N HIS A 113 -1.22 7.60 -6.02
CA HIS A 113 -1.10 6.55 -7.01
C HIS A 113 -1.24 5.17 -6.35
N SER A 114 -1.68 4.17 -7.11
CA SER A 114 -1.70 2.79 -6.63
C SER A 114 -0.43 2.05 -7.02
N ILE A 115 -0.05 1.05 -6.21
CA ILE A 115 1.12 0.22 -6.46
C ILE A 115 0.70 -1.19 -6.88
N GLY A 116 1.39 -1.70 -7.90
CA GLY A 116 1.41 -3.10 -8.28
C GLY A 116 2.79 -3.73 -8.09
N ASN A 117 2.82 -5.04 -7.95
CA ASN A 117 4.03 -5.85 -7.89
C ASN A 117 4.49 -6.19 -9.32
N HIS A 118 5.76 -5.92 -9.62
CA HIS A 118 6.39 -6.23 -10.90
C HIS A 118 7.57 -7.20 -10.77
N THR A 119 7.47 -8.14 -9.82
CA THR A 119 8.52 -9.10 -9.42
C THR A 119 9.76 -8.45 -8.82
N ARG A 120 10.67 -9.26 -8.29
CA ARG A 120 11.89 -8.75 -7.64
C ARG A 120 12.87 -8.19 -8.67
N THR A 121 13.17 -8.99 -9.70
CA THR A 121 14.30 -8.73 -10.62
C THR A 121 13.93 -8.79 -12.09
N HIS A 122 12.63 -8.67 -12.42
CA HIS A 122 12.12 -8.69 -13.80
C HIS A 122 12.53 -9.95 -14.62
N PRO A 123 12.41 -11.20 -14.10
CA PRO A 123 12.65 -12.39 -14.91
C PRO A 123 11.44 -12.73 -15.79
N ASP A 124 11.66 -13.50 -16.86
CA ASP A 124 10.58 -14.21 -17.54
C ASP A 124 10.04 -15.32 -16.61
N LEU A 125 8.86 -15.09 -16.02
CA LEU A 125 8.29 -16.02 -15.03
C LEU A 125 7.90 -17.38 -15.61
N ASP A 126 7.57 -17.47 -16.90
CA ASP A 126 7.16 -18.74 -17.50
C ASP A 126 8.36 -19.68 -17.73
N SER A 127 9.58 -19.15 -17.64
CA SER A 127 10.82 -19.94 -17.63
C SER A 127 11.20 -20.51 -16.25
N LEU A 128 10.55 -20.05 -15.18
CA LEU A 128 10.88 -20.38 -13.80
C LEU A 128 10.00 -21.50 -13.24
N SER A 129 10.50 -22.20 -12.21
CA SER A 129 9.68 -23.10 -11.41
C SER A 129 8.62 -22.33 -10.60
N ARG A 130 7.52 -22.99 -10.20
CA ARG A 130 6.49 -22.37 -9.35
C ARG A 130 7.04 -21.78 -8.05
N SER A 131 8.06 -22.40 -7.45
CA SER A 131 8.71 -21.87 -6.24
C SER A 131 9.52 -20.61 -6.52
N GLU A 132 10.20 -20.53 -7.67
CA GLU A 132 10.94 -19.33 -8.06
C GLU A 132 9.99 -18.19 -8.46
N GLN A 133 8.88 -18.50 -9.16
CA GLN A 133 7.80 -17.55 -9.41
C GLN A 133 7.25 -16.96 -8.11
N ALA A 134 6.95 -17.83 -7.13
CA ALA A 134 6.50 -17.42 -5.80
C ALA A 134 7.51 -16.50 -5.11
N ALA A 135 8.79 -16.89 -5.08
CA ALA A 135 9.86 -16.12 -4.46
C ALA A 135 10.03 -14.72 -5.10
N GLN A 136 9.85 -14.61 -6.41
CA GLN A 136 9.89 -13.33 -7.13
C GLN A 136 8.75 -12.39 -6.73
N MET A 137 7.53 -12.92 -6.55
CA MET A 137 6.39 -12.14 -6.08
C MET A 137 6.53 -11.77 -4.60
N ASP A 138 6.83 -12.76 -3.74
CA ASP A 138 6.93 -12.59 -2.29
C ASP A 138 7.99 -11.55 -1.94
N SER A 139 9.19 -11.69 -2.50
CA SER A 139 10.28 -10.78 -2.18
C SER A 139 10.06 -9.36 -2.69
N ALA A 140 9.32 -9.17 -3.79
CA ALA A 140 8.93 -7.84 -4.24
C ALA A 140 7.83 -7.24 -3.37
N THR A 141 6.86 -8.03 -2.93
CA THR A 141 5.84 -7.60 -1.96
C THR A 141 6.49 -7.17 -0.65
N ASP A 142 7.44 -7.95 -0.13
CA ASP A 142 8.16 -7.62 1.10
C ASP A 142 8.93 -6.30 0.96
N ALA A 143 9.60 -6.06 -0.18
CA ALA A 143 10.31 -4.82 -0.45
C ALA A 143 9.37 -3.60 -0.52
N ILE A 144 8.26 -3.71 -1.26
CA ILE A 144 7.25 -2.65 -1.39
C ILE A 144 6.63 -2.34 -0.01
N TYR A 145 6.28 -3.37 0.74
CA TYR A 145 5.71 -3.25 2.08
C TYR A 145 6.70 -2.63 3.07
N THR A 146 7.98 -3.01 3.00
CA THR A 146 9.05 -2.43 3.83
C THR A 146 9.24 -0.95 3.53
N ALA A 147 9.19 -0.56 2.25
CA ALA A 147 9.37 0.83 1.84
C ALA A 147 8.20 1.72 2.25
N SER A 148 6.96 1.23 2.10
CA SER A 148 5.78 2.09 2.10
C SER A 148 4.74 1.81 3.17
N GLY A 149 4.79 0.62 3.74
CA GLY A 149 3.77 0.14 4.63
C GLY A 149 2.51 -0.41 3.99
N LEU A 150 2.44 -0.50 2.66
CA LEU A 150 1.26 -1.01 1.95
C LEU A 150 1.61 -2.27 1.16
N HIS A 151 0.64 -3.19 1.08
CA HIS A 151 0.72 -4.33 0.18
C HIS A 151 0.29 -3.91 -1.23
N PRO A 152 0.96 -4.40 -2.29
CA PRO A 152 0.53 -4.15 -3.66
C PRO A 152 -0.80 -4.85 -3.95
N CYS A 153 -1.76 -4.13 -4.54
CA CYS A 153 -3.09 -4.69 -4.88
C CYS A 153 -3.12 -5.30 -6.28
N PHE A 154 -2.15 -4.95 -7.11
CA PHE A 154 -2.04 -5.41 -8.48
C PHE A 154 -0.77 -6.21 -8.69
N PHE A 155 -0.78 -7.07 -9.70
CA PHE A 155 0.39 -7.78 -10.18
C PHE A 155 0.46 -7.65 -11.71
N ARG A 156 1.65 -7.42 -12.23
CA ARG A 156 1.94 -7.53 -13.66
C ARG A 156 3.22 -8.32 -13.86
N GLY A 157 3.16 -9.36 -14.68
CA GLY A 157 4.33 -10.16 -15.02
C GLY A 157 5.24 -9.41 -16.00
N PRO A 158 6.58 -9.41 -15.78
CA PRO A 158 7.57 -8.87 -16.71
C PRO A 158 7.34 -9.31 -18.15
N GLY A 159 7.32 -8.36 -19.10
CA GLY A 159 7.07 -8.64 -20.52
C GLY A 159 5.72 -9.34 -20.81
N GLY A 160 4.76 -9.25 -19.89
CA GLY A 160 3.47 -9.94 -20.01
C GLY A 160 3.53 -11.42 -19.62
N SER A 161 4.53 -11.86 -18.85
CA SER A 161 4.67 -13.27 -18.43
C SER A 161 3.60 -13.68 -17.40
N HIS A 162 2.39 -13.99 -17.87
CA HIS A 162 1.27 -14.49 -17.07
C HIS A 162 0.52 -15.63 -17.78
N TYR A 163 1.16 -16.28 -18.76
CA TYR A 163 0.54 -17.29 -19.61
C TYR A 163 0.28 -18.59 -18.83
N SER A 164 1.20 -18.99 -17.95
CA SER A 164 1.02 -20.19 -17.14
C SER A 164 -0.08 -20.02 -16.09
N ALA A 165 -0.85 -21.09 -15.85
CA ALA A 165 -1.79 -21.15 -14.73
C ALA A 165 -1.08 -20.91 -13.39
N SER A 166 0.19 -21.30 -13.30
CA SER A 166 0.99 -21.17 -12.09
C SER A 166 1.17 -19.71 -11.66
N VAL A 167 1.58 -18.84 -12.58
CA VAL A 167 1.75 -17.40 -12.30
C VAL A 167 0.43 -16.79 -11.83
N LYS A 168 -0.67 -17.10 -12.52
CA LYS A 168 -1.99 -16.55 -12.18
C LYS A 168 -2.47 -16.97 -10.79
N ASP A 169 -2.37 -18.27 -10.49
CA ASP A 169 -2.75 -18.81 -9.18
C ASP A 169 -1.92 -18.19 -8.05
N LEU A 170 -0.63 -17.99 -8.26
CA LEU A 170 0.26 -17.40 -7.27
C LEU A 170 -0.07 -15.93 -6.99
N ALA A 171 -0.36 -15.15 -8.02
CA ALA A 171 -0.75 -13.74 -7.87
C ALA A 171 -2.10 -13.62 -7.13
N TRP A 172 -3.12 -14.38 -7.53
CA TRP A 172 -4.42 -14.35 -6.86
C TRP A 172 -4.38 -14.89 -5.43
N ALA A 173 -3.54 -15.90 -5.16
CA ALA A 173 -3.34 -16.42 -3.80
C ALA A 173 -2.69 -15.39 -2.85
N ARG A 174 -2.03 -14.36 -3.41
CA ARG A 174 -1.43 -13.23 -2.68
C ARG A 174 -2.34 -12.00 -2.63
N GLY A 175 -3.61 -12.14 -3.03
CA GLY A 175 -4.56 -11.02 -3.01
C GLY A 175 -4.38 -10.02 -4.14
N MET A 176 -3.55 -10.31 -5.15
CA MET A 176 -3.26 -9.36 -6.22
C MET A 176 -4.14 -9.61 -7.46
N THR A 177 -4.74 -8.55 -7.97
CA THR A 177 -5.41 -8.56 -9.29
C THR A 177 -4.37 -8.47 -10.40
N ILE A 178 -4.48 -9.30 -11.43
CA ILE A 178 -3.53 -9.30 -12.55
C ILE A 178 -3.98 -8.29 -13.60
N ALA A 179 -3.14 -7.28 -13.86
CA ALA A 179 -3.38 -6.28 -14.88
C ALA A 179 -2.33 -6.39 -15.99
N ASP A 180 -2.80 -6.66 -17.20
CA ASP A 180 -2.03 -6.59 -18.43
C ASP A 180 -2.27 -5.21 -19.08
N TRP A 181 -2.18 -5.09 -20.39
CA TRP A 181 -2.49 -3.86 -21.12
C TRP A 181 -3.29 -4.10 -22.40
N SER A 182 -3.92 -3.04 -22.89
CA SER A 182 -4.60 -2.99 -24.20
C SER A 182 -3.89 -2.06 -25.16
N ASN A 183 -3.38 -0.93 -24.66
CA ASN A 183 -2.61 0.03 -25.45
C ASN A 183 -1.13 -0.09 -25.08
N ASP A 184 -0.32 -0.57 -26.04
CA ASP A 184 1.14 -0.59 -25.97
C ASP A 184 1.72 0.51 -26.88
N PRO A 185 2.21 1.62 -26.30
CA PRO A 185 2.88 2.70 -27.02
C PRO A 185 4.24 2.31 -27.58
N ARG A 186 4.84 1.25 -27.04
CA ARG A 186 6.24 0.87 -27.25
C ARG A 186 7.21 2.00 -26.94
N ASP A 187 6.96 2.71 -25.86
CA ASP A 187 7.87 3.75 -25.38
C ASP A 187 9.26 3.17 -25.00
N TRP A 188 9.32 1.87 -24.70
CA TRP A 188 10.55 1.09 -24.50
C TRP A 188 11.43 0.91 -25.75
N ASP A 189 10.86 1.12 -26.95
CA ASP A 189 11.55 1.02 -28.25
C ASP A 189 11.93 2.42 -28.79
N ALA A 190 11.87 3.45 -27.94
CA ALA A 190 12.24 4.79 -28.30
C ALA A 190 13.77 4.93 -28.52
N PRO A 191 14.20 5.82 -29.42
CA PRO A 191 15.61 6.16 -29.55
C PRO A 191 16.14 6.76 -28.23
N SER A 192 17.44 6.61 -27.99
CA SER A 192 18.10 7.18 -26.80
C SER A 192 18.05 8.70 -26.77
N ASP A 193 18.10 9.35 -27.93
CA ASP A 193 17.99 10.79 -28.02
C ASP A 193 16.52 11.23 -28.03
N LEU A 194 16.28 12.47 -27.62
CA LEU A 194 14.96 13.09 -27.75
C LEU A 194 14.53 13.10 -29.22
N SER A 195 13.36 12.52 -29.48
CA SER A 195 12.78 12.45 -30.82
C SER A 195 11.31 12.87 -30.77
N PRO A 196 11.00 14.12 -31.11
CA PRO A 196 9.62 14.60 -31.20
C PRO A 196 8.74 13.69 -32.07
N SER A 197 9.28 13.18 -33.19
CA SER A 197 8.55 12.24 -34.04
C SER A 197 8.22 10.89 -33.38
N TYR A 198 9.11 10.41 -32.51
CA TYR A 198 8.83 9.19 -31.74
C TYR A 198 7.87 9.47 -30.59
N GLN A 199 7.98 10.64 -29.94
CA GLN A 199 7.01 11.08 -28.95
C GLN A 199 5.59 11.16 -29.55
N ASP A 200 5.44 11.69 -30.77
CA ASP A 200 4.15 11.67 -31.49
C ASP A 200 3.64 10.25 -31.71
N THR A 201 4.54 9.31 -31.99
CA THR A 201 4.23 7.88 -32.12
C THR A 201 3.77 7.27 -30.80
N ILE A 202 4.42 7.60 -29.68
CA ILE A 202 4.02 7.21 -28.33
C ILE A 202 2.61 7.73 -28.06
N VAL A 203 2.35 9.03 -28.26
CA VAL A 203 1.03 9.64 -28.06
C VAL A 203 -0.03 8.93 -28.90
N GLN A 204 0.22 8.73 -30.20
CA GLN A 204 -0.73 8.10 -31.12
C GLN A 204 -1.12 6.69 -30.66
N ARG A 205 -0.13 5.88 -30.27
CA ARG A 205 -0.36 4.49 -29.85
C ARG A 205 -0.98 4.41 -28.46
N ALA A 206 -0.52 5.22 -27.52
CA ALA A 206 -1.07 5.32 -26.17
C ALA A 206 -2.54 5.72 -26.17
N THR A 207 -2.94 6.59 -27.10
CA THR A 207 -4.30 7.17 -27.16
C THR A 207 -5.20 6.52 -28.23
N ASN A 208 -4.76 5.40 -28.80
CA ASN A 208 -5.48 4.68 -29.85
C ASN A 208 -6.92 4.32 -29.38
N PRO A 209 -7.97 4.76 -30.10
CA PRO A 209 -9.36 4.59 -29.69
C PRO A 209 -9.95 3.20 -30.00
N VAL A 210 -9.11 2.19 -30.30
CA VAL A 210 -9.58 0.80 -30.50
C VAL A 210 -10.30 0.26 -29.25
N TYR A 211 -9.93 0.75 -28.07
CA TYR A 211 -10.53 0.35 -26.80
C TYR A 211 -11.18 1.55 -26.09
N ASP A 212 -12.43 1.38 -25.65
CA ASP A 212 -13.16 2.41 -24.89
C ASP A 212 -12.71 2.49 -23.43
N HIS A 213 -12.04 1.44 -22.92
CA HIS A 213 -11.62 1.32 -21.51
C HIS A 213 -10.15 0.88 -21.36
N PRO A 214 -9.18 1.57 -22.01
CA PRO A 214 -7.82 1.04 -22.13
C PRO A 214 -7.06 1.02 -20.81
N ILE A 215 -6.18 0.03 -20.68
CA ILE A 215 -5.03 0.06 -19.79
C ILE A 215 -3.82 0.36 -20.66
N VAL A 216 -3.15 1.49 -20.40
CA VAL A 216 -2.01 1.98 -21.17
C VAL A 216 -0.72 1.55 -20.48
N LEU A 217 0.12 0.79 -21.18
CA LEU A 217 1.46 0.41 -20.72
C LEU A 217 2.45 1.56 -20.98
N LEU A 218 3.08 2.08 -19.95
CA LEU A 218 4.20 3.01 -20.02
C LEU A 218 5.27 2.51 -19.06
N HIS A 219 6.42 3.18 -19.03
CA HIS A 219 7.51 2.79 -18.16
C HIS A 219 8.19 4.00 -17.53
N ASP A 220 8.58 3.85 -16.26
CA ASP A 220 9.34 4.83 -15.50
C ASP A 220 10.67 4.27 -14.93
N GLY A 221 10.95 2.98 -15.14
CA GLY A 221 12.21 2.33 -14.74
C GLY A 221 13.30 2.27 -15.81
N PRO A 222 14.44 1.60 -15.55
CA PRO A 222 15.50 1.37 -16.55
C PRO A 222 15.01 0.55 -17.76
N PRO A 223 15.75 0.53 -18.89
CA PRO A 223 17.02 1.20 -19.13
C PRO A 223 16.89 2.72 -19.29
N VAL A 224 17.94 3.41 -18.86
CA VAL A 224 17.91 4.84 -18.57
C VAL A 224 17.78 5.70 -19.83
N GLN A 225 18.28 5.26 -20.97
CA GLN A 225 18.60 6.20 -22.06
C GLN A 225 17.40 6.83 -22.79
N TYR A 226 16.26 6.18 -22.92
CA TYR A 226 15.18 6.66 -23.79
C TYR A 226 13.92 7.16 -23.06
N ARG A 227 13.84 7.01 -21.73
CA ARG A 227 12.64 7.31 -20.93
C ARG A 227 12.20 8.77 -20.96
N GLN A 228 13.10 9.70 -21.29
CA GLN A 228 12.72 11.10 -21.47
C GLN A 228 11.67 11.24 -22.59
N ASN A 229 11.69 10.42 -23.66
CA ASN A 229 10.66 10.46 -24.69
C ASN A 229 9.26 10.09 -24.15
N THR A 230 9.16 9.19 -23.16
CA THR A 230 7.90 8.88 -22.47
C THR A 230 7.39 10.10 -21.71
N ILE A 231 8.28 10.76 -20.96
CA ILE A 231 7.96 11.93 -20.13
C ILE A 231 7.49 13.12 -21.01
N GLU A 232 8.19 13.42 -22.11
CA GLU A 232 7.83 14.49 -23.06
C GLU A 232 6.55 14.18 -23.88
N ALA A 233 6.04 12.95 -23.82
CA ALA A 233 4.79 12.56 -24.46
C ALA A 233 3.61 12.55 -23.47
N LEU A 234 3.87 12.51 -22.17
CA LEU A 234 2.87 12.20 -21.15
C LEU A 234 1.78 13.27 -21.04
N ASP A 235 2.14 14.55 -21.15
CA ASP A 235 1.20 15.68 -21.16
C ASP A 235 0.13 15.52 -22.26
N ARG A 236 0.57 15.26 -23.49
CA ARG A 236 -0.28 15.08 -24.67
C ARG A 236 -1.13 13.82 -24.59
N ILE A 237 -0.65 12.77 -23.93
CA ILE A 237 -1.46 11.56 -23.65
C ILE A 237 -2.60 11.92 -22.72
N ILE A 238 -2.31 12.62 -21.61
CA ILE A 238 -3.30 13.00 -20.60
C ILE A 238 -4.35 13.93 -21.22
N GLU A 239 -3.93 14.99 -21.90
CA GLU A 239 -4.81 15.94 -22.58
C GLU A 239 -5.73 15.27 -23.61
N SER A 240 -5.21 14.30 -24.37
CA SER A 240 -6.01 13.53 -25.33
C SER A 240 -7.12 12.72 -24.66
N TYR A 241 -6.85 12.10 -23.51
CA TYR A 241 -7.88 11.37 -22.77
C TYR A 241 -8.89 12.32 -22.09
N GLN A 242 -8.42 13.39 -21.45
CA GLN A 242 -9.28 14.38 -20.80
C GLN A 242 -10.22 15.06 -21.82
N SER A 243 -9.71 15.49 -22.97
CA SER A 243 -10.51 16.13 -24.03
C SER A 243 -11.58 15.21 -24.63
N ARG A 244 -11.40 13.89 -24.51
CA ARG A 244 -12.36 12.86 -24.95
C ARG A 244 -13.28 12.36 -23.83
N GLY A 245 -13.20 12.97 -22.64
CA GLY A 245 -14.09 12.72 -21.50
C GLY A 245 -13.78 11.45 -20.72
N TYR A 246 -12.54 10.95 -20.77
CA TYR A 246 -12.14 9.77 -20.00
C TYR A 246 -11.92 10.12 -18.53
N VAL A 247 -12.36 9.23 -17.64
CA VAL A 247 -12.02 9.24 -16.21
C VAL A 247 -10.76 8.40 -15.97
N PHE A 248 -9.79 8.93 -15.24
CA PHE A 248 -8.59 8.18 -14.87
C PHE A 248 -8.90 7.28 -13.67
N THR A 249 -8.65 5.98 -13.81
CA THR A 249 -8.92 4.95 -12.81
C THR A 249 -7.71 4.04 -12.63
N ASP A 250 -7.70 3.24 -11.57
CA ASP A 250 -6.80 2.10 -11.47
C ASP A 250 -7.17 1.00 -12.52
N PRO A 251 -6.37 -0.07 -12.67
CA PRO A 251 -6.66 -1.15 -13.59
C PRO A 251 -8.01 -1.85 -13.35
N ALA A 252 -8.53 -1.84 -12.12
CA ALA A 252 -9.84 -2.41 -11.76
C ALA A 252 -11.00 -1.43 -12.03
N GLY A 253 -10.74 -0.29 -12.67
CA GLY A 253 -11.76 0.72 -12.98
C GLY A 253 -12.21 1.53 -11.77
N GLN A 254 -11.52 1.42 -10.64
CA GLN A 254 -11.85 2.19 -9.44
C GLN A 254 -11.16 3.55 -9.47
N GLN A 255 -11.79 4.56 -8.87
CA GLN A 255 -11.07 5.80 -8.61
C GLN A 255 -9.94 5.54 -7.62
N PHE A 256 -8.82 6.20 -7.83
CA PHE A 256 -7.75 6.25 -6.85
C PHE A 256 -8.29 6.90 -5.59
N ASN A 257 -8.31 6.16 -4.49
CA ASN A 257 -8.85 6.63 -3.23
C ASN A 257 -7.72 6.61 -2.18
N PRO A 258 -6.78 7.58 -2.23
CA PRO A 258 -5.77 7.70 -1.19
C PRO A 258 -6.46 7.79 0.16
N SER A 259 -5.89 7.13 1.19
CA SER A 259 -6.48 7.24 2.51
C SER A 259 -6.50 8.71 2.95
N PRO A 260 -7.48 9.13 3.75
CA PRO A 260 -7.51 10.50 4.26
C PRO A 260 -6.21 10.93 4.97
N ILE A 261 -5.52 9.97 5.60
CA ILE A 261 -4.22 10.20 6.24
C ILE A 261 -3.14 10.46 5.21
N ALA A 262 -3.07 9.63 4.16
CA ALA A 262 -2.12 9.82 3.07
C ALA A 262 -2.35 11.19 2.43
N MET A 263 -3.59 11.50 2.03
CA MET A 263 -3.94 12.82 1.46
C MET A 263 -3.47 13.99 2.34
N HIS A 264 -3.68 13.89 3.65
CA HIS A 264 -3.29 14.93 4.60
C HIS A 264 -1.77 15.05 4.73
N TYR A 265 -1.05 13.93 4.82
CA TYR A 265 0.40 13.92 4.91
C TYR A 265 1.05 14.63 3.71
N ASN A 266 0.54 14.42 2.51
CA ASN A 266 1.09 15.05 1.31
C ASN A 266 0.79 16.54 1.28
N ALA A 267 -0.42 16.94 1.71
CA ALA A 267 -0.79 18.34 1.80
C ALA A 267 0.13 19.12 2.76
N LEU A 268 0.74 18.44 3.74
CA LEU A 268 1.74 19.01 4.64
C LEU A 268 3.17 19.03 4.05
N GLY A 269 3.40 18.43 2.88
CA GLY A 269 4.72 18.33 2.25
C GLY A 269 5.43 16.98 2.44
N GLY A 270 4.72 15.94 2.88
CA GLY A 270 5.26 14.58 2.97
C GLY A 270 6.53 14.49 3.85
N PRO A 271 7.59 13.79 3.40
CA PRO A 271 8.85 13.68 4.14
C PRO A 271 9.51 15.01 4.50
N ALA A 272 9.32 16.04 3.67
CA ALA A 272 9.85 17.38 3.91
C ALA A 272 9.03 18.19 4.93
N SER A 273 7.88 17.65 5.37
CA SER A 273 7.04 18.28 6.39
C SER A 273 7.67 18.20 7.78
N LEU A 274 7.05 18.88 8.74
CA LEU A 274 7.46 18.82 10.15
C LEU A 274 7.23 17.46 10.81
N LEU A 275 6.57 16.52 10.13
CA LEU A 275 6.34 15.17 10.63
C LEU A 275 7.54 14.24 10.37
N GLY A 276 8.30 14.49 9.30
CA GLY A 276 9.33 13.55 8.83
C GLY A 276 8.71 12.25 8.32
N GLU A 277 9.52 11.19 8.31
CA GLU A 277 9.12 9.93 7.68
C GLU A 277 8.08 9.13 8.47
N PRO A 278 7.23 8.32 7.80
CA PRO A 278 6.34 7.39 8.48
C PRO A 278 7.18 6.32 9.19
N VAL A 279 6.89 6.09 10.46
CA VAL A 279 7.51 5.08 11.33
C VAL A 279 6.62 3.84 11.45
N THR A 280 5.32 4.01 11.23
CA THR A 280 4.38 2.89 11.09
C THR A 280 3.67 2.95 9.76
N GLN A 281 3.03 1.84 9.42
CA GLN A 281 1.99 1.82 8.41
C GLN A 281 0.76 2.56 8.94
N GLN A 282 -0.20 2.82 8.05
CA GLN A 282 -1.53 3.15 8.51
C GLN A 282 -2.12 1.94 9.24
N GLN A 283 -2.57 2.15 10.47
CA GLN A 283 -3.22 1.14 11.29
C GLN A 283 -4.64 1.58 11.64
N PRO A 284 -5.60 0.66 11.76
CA PRO A 284 -6.86 0.98 12.40
C PRO A 284 -6.61 1.32 13.87
N THR A 285 -7.41 2.22 14.44
CA THR A 285 -7.43 2.43 15.89
C THR A 285 -7.92 1.15 16.59
N PRO A 286 -7.53 0.88 17.85
CA PRO A 286 -7.89 -0.36 18.54
C PRO A 286 -9.40 -0.63 18.66
N ASP A 287 -10.21 0.42 18.62
CA ASP A 287 -11.67 0.37 18.63
C ASP A 287 -12.30 0.30 17.22
N GLY A 288 -11.49 0.39 16.16
CA GLY A 288 -11.91 0.38 14.76
C GLY A 288 -12.67 1.63 14.30
N SER A 289 -12.70 2.71 15.09
CA SER A 289 -13.45 3.93 14.77
C SER A 289 -12.72 4.91 13.85
N GLY A 290 -11.42 4.68 13.62
CA GLY A 290 -10.59 5.49 12.76
C GLY A 290 -9.32 4.77 12.34
N ALA A 291 -8.37 5.54 11.83
CA ALA A 291 -7.05 5.06 11.45
C ALA A 291 -5.98 6.06 11.90
N TYR A 292 -4.73 5.63 11.95
CA TYR A 292 -3.60 6.49 12.24
C TYR A 292 -2.32 6.01 11.56
N THR A 293 -1.40 6.94 11.37
CA THR A 293 -0.01 6.67 11.01
C THR A 293 0.90 7.46 11.95
N HIS A 294 1.90 6.81 12.52
CA HIS A 294 2.97 7.47 13.26
C HIS A 294 4.10 7.88 12.32
N TYR A 295 4.66 9.05 12.56
CA TYR A 295 5.78 9.64 11.86
C TYR A 295 6.90 9.97 12.86
N GLU A 296 8.10 10.26 12.38
CA GLU A 296 9.27 10.54 13.23
C GLU A 296 8.98 11.61 14.31
N ASN A 297 8.22 12.64 13.95
CA ASN A 297 7.98 13.81 14.79
C ASN A 297 6.51 14.03 15.17
N GLY A 298 5.63 13.04 14.93
CA GLY A 298 4.22 13.15 15.28
C GLY A 298 3.35 12.00 14.77
N SER A 299 2.06 12.24 14.68
CA SER A 299 1.09 11.29 14.10
C SER A 299 0.05 12.03 13.29
N ILE A 300 -0.50 11.37 12.28
CA ILE A 300 -1.78 11.78 11.67
C ILE A 300 -2.82 10.76 12.07
N TYR A 301 -3.95 11.24 12.59
CA TYR A 301 -5.12 10.44 12.92
C TYR A 301 -6.30 10.87 12.06
N TRP A 302 -7.09 9.90 11.62
CA TRP A 302 -8.33 10.14 10.89
C TRP A 302 -9.49 9.42 11.58
N SER A 303 -10.63 10.10 11.62
CA SER A 303 -11.94 9.46 11.86
C SER A 303 -12.97 10.03 10.88
N PRO A 304 -14.09 9.32 10.61
CA PRO A 304 -15.18 9.87 9.81
C PRO A 304 -15.76 11.18 10.36
N ALA A 305 -15.71 11.39 11.68
CA ALA A 305 -16.29 12.56 12.33
C ALA A 305 -15.38 13.79 12.30
N THR A 306 -14.06 13.59 12.31
CA THR A 306 -13.09 14.68 12.47
C THR A 306 -12.28 14.97 11.22
N GLY A 307 -12.16 14.01 10.30
CA GLY A 307 -11.17 14.09 9.22
C GLY A 307 -9.76 13.79 9.72
N ALA A 308 -8.77 13.94 8.83
CA ALA A 308 -7.37 13.67 9.11
C ALA A 308 -6.69 14.93 9.68
N HIS A 309 -5.98 14.79 10.79
CA HIS A 309 -5.25 15.89 11.44
C HIS A 309 -3.94 15.39 12.03
N GLU A 310 -2.90 16.21 11.93
CA GLU A 310 -1.62 15.93 12.58
C GLU A 310 -1.56 16.46 14.01
N VAL A 311 -0.88 15.69 14.86
CA VAL A 311 -0.51 16.05 16.22
C VAL A 311 1.00 15.81 16.35
N ARG A 312 1.76 16.81 16.80
CA ARG A 312 3.23 16.74 16.84
C ARG A 312 3.83 17.31 18.13
N GLY A 313 5.14 17.14 18.29
CA GLY A 313 5.92 17.72 19.38
C GLY A 313 5.39 17.42 20.79
N ALA A 314 5.41 18.43 21.67
CA ALA A 314 5.01 18.26 23.06
C ALA A 314 3.51 17.99 23.24
N ILE A 315 2.67 18.46 22.31
CA ILE A 315 1.23 18.18 22.33
C ILE A 315 0.98 16.69 22.08
N HIS A 316 1.65 16.14 21.06
CA HIS A 316 1.63 14.71 20.75
C HIS A 316 2.09 13.87 21.93
N ALA A 317 3.22 14.22 22.57
CA ALA A 317 3.71 13.50 23.74
C ALA A 317 2.72 13.51 24.91
N THR A 318 2.07 14.64 25.18
CA THR A 318 1.03 14.74 26.22
C THR A 318 -0.19 13.90 25.86
N TRP A 319 -0.68 13.98 24.62
CA TRP A 319 -1.84 13.19 24.18
C TRP A 319 -1.56 11.68 24.21
N ALA A 320 -0.36 11.27 23.81
CA ALA A 320 0.12 9.89 23.92
C ALA A 320 0.09 9.39 25.36
N ALA A 321 0.60 10.18 26.30
CA ALA A 321 0.61 9.84 27.74
C ALA A 321 -0.81 9.74 28.34
N LEU A 322 -1.79 10.40 27.74
CA LEU A 322 -3.21 10.31 28.12
C LEU A 322 -3.92 9.09 27.52
N GLY A 323 -3.27 8.36 26.60
CA GLY A 323 -3.85 7.18 25.94
C GLY A 323 -4.44 7.45 24.55
N TRP A 324 -3.93 8.47 23.83
CA TRP A 324 -4.25 8.74 22.43
C TRP A 324 -5.75 8.99 22.19
N GLU A 325 -6.31 8.46 21.10
CA GLU A 325 -7.73 8.54 20.73
C GLU A 325 -8.64 7.85 21.76
N ASN A 326 -8.12 6.92 22.56
CA ASN A 326 -8.86 6.26 23.63
C ASN A 326 -8.86 7.08 24.94
N SER A 327 -8.16 8.22 24.97
CA SER A 327 -8.21 9.17 26.08
C SER A 327 -9.57 9.89 26.16
N THR A 328 -9.79 10.64 27.23
CA THR A 328 -11.01 11.46 27.36
C THR A 328 -11.10 12.58 26.31
N LEU A 329 -10.03 12.87 25.56
CA LEU A 329 -10.02 13.89 24.51
C LEU A 329 -10.60 13.40 23.18
N GLY A 330 -10.45 12.11 22.87
CA GLY A 330 -10.83 11.55 21.57
C GLY A 330 -9.87 11.93 20.44
N PHE A 331 -10.38 11.90 19.20
CA PHE A 331 -9.62 12.24 17.99
C PHE A 331 -9.31 13.75 17.90
N PRO A 332 -8.19 14.13 17.25
CA PRO A 332 -7.93 15.52 16.92
C PRO A 332 -8.96 16.07 15.91
N THR A 333 -9.34 17.33 16.08
CA THR A 333 -10.26 18.09 15.21
C THR A 333 -9.57 19.25 14.49
N THR A 334 -8.31 19.53 14.84
CA THR A 334 -7.44 20.44 14.11
C THR A 334 -6.04 19.85 14.02
N ASN A 335 -5.35 20.22 12.94
CA ASN A 335 -3.90 20.38 12.87
C ASN A 335 -3.33 21.18 14.05
N GLU A 336 -2.00 21.11 14.23
CA GLU A 336 -1.34 21.93 15.25
C GLU A 336 -1.34 23.40 14.78
N ARG A 337 -1.93 24.29 15.58
CA ARG A 337 -2.07 25.71 15.25
C ARG A 337 -1.34 26.59 16.26
N PRO A 338 -0.78 27.74 15.85
CA PRO A 338 -0.21 28.69 16.78
C PRO A 338 -1.30 29.32 17.66
N THR A 339 -1.00 29.62 18.92
CA THR A 339 -1.95 30.34 19.78
C THR A 339 -2.11 31.80 19.31
N PRO A 340 -3.32 32.37 19.37
CA PRO A 340 -3.52 33.77 19.02
C PRO A 340 -2.72 34.68 19.94
N ASN A 341 -1.95 35.61 19.35
CA ASN A 341 -1.27 36.72 20.04
C ASN A 341 -0.17 36.34 21.05
N LYS A 342 0.22 35.07 21.18
CA LYS A 342 1.28 34.61 22.09
C LYS A 342 2.10 33.48 21.47
N THR A 343 3.31 33.27 22.00
CA THR A 343 4.15 32.14 21.61
C THR A 343 3.61 30.86 22.25
N GLY A 344 3.01 30.01 21.42
CA GLY A 344 2.52 28.70 21.81
C GLY A 344 1.85 28.00 20.64
N ALA A 345 1.44 26.77 20.87
CA ALA A 345 0.73 25.95 19.90
C ALA A 345 -0.43 25.22 20.57
N TYR A 346 -1.41 24.77 19.80
CA TYR A 346 -2.50 23.96 20.30
C TYR A 346 -3.05 23.01 19.24
N ASN A 347 -3.64 21.91 19.70
CA ASN A 347 -4.57 21.10 18.93
C ASN A 347 -5.91 21.06 19.67
N HIS A 348 -7.01 21.17 18.92
CA HIS A 348 -8.33 20.79 19.41
C HIS A 348 -8.55 19.30 19.20
N PHE A 349 -9.31 18.71 20.10
CA PHE A 349 -9.77 17.33 20.08
C PHE A 349 -11.30 17.32 20.27
N GLN A 350 -11.95 16.18 20.06
CA GLN A 350 -13.42 16.07 20.17
C GLN A 350 -13.97 16.60 21.49
N ASN A 351 -13.27 16.37 22.61
CA ASN A 351 -13.77 16.68 23.95
C ASN A 351 -12.89 17.66 24.74
N GLY A 352 -11.97 18.36 24.07
CA GLY A 352 -11.07 19.31 24.73
C GLY A 352 -9.96 19.80 23.82
N SER A 353 -8.94 20.38 24.42
CA SER A 353 -7.76 20.89 23.71
C SER A 353 -6.50 20.58 24.49
N ILE A 354 -5.37 20.53 23.81
CA ILE A 354 -4.05 20.60 24.47
C ILE A 354 -3.37 21.88 23.99
N TYR A 355 -2.93 22.69 24.94
CA TYR A 355 -2.18 23.92 24.69
C TYR A 355 -0.74 23.74 25.15
N TRP A 356 0.20 24.16 24.33
CA TRP A 356 1.62 24.20 24.65
C TRP A 356 2.15 25.64 24.64
N SER A 357 3.05 25.92 25.59
CA SER A 357 3.91 27.10 25.54
C SER A 357 5.31 26.76 26.04
N PRO A 358 6.36 27.53 25.66
CA PRO A 358 7.70 27.33 26.20
C PRO A 358 7.78 27.46 27.73
N ALA A 359 6.90 28.28 28.34
CA ALA A 359 6.92 28.56 29.77
C ALA A 359 6.27 27.45 30.61
N THR A 360 5.25 26.79 30.07
CA THR A 360 4.43 25.86 30.84
C THR A 360 4.53 24.41 30.36
N GLY A 361 5.00 24.17 29.13
CA GLY A 361 4.82 22.88 28.47
C GLY A 361 3.38 22.68 27.99
N ALA A 362 3.04 21.44 27.61
CA ALA A 362 1.75 21.05 27.04
C ALA A 362 0.78 20.60 28.14
N HIS A 363 -0.43 21.17 28.14
CA HIS A 363 -1.48 20.92 29.13
C HIS A 363 -2.83 20.69 28.48
N GLU A 364 -3.52 19.66 28.96
CA GLU A 364 -4.91 19.39 28.60
C GLU A 364 -5.85 20.43 29.23
N VAL A 365 -6.79 20.94 28.44
CA VAL A 365 -7.86 21.83 28.85
C VAL A 365 -9.19 21.24 28.39
N ARG A 366 -10.11 21.00 29.34
CA ARG A 366 -11.36 20.24 29.14
C ARG A 366 -12.50 20.76 30.02
N GLY A 367 -13.72 20.29 29.75
CA GLY A 367 -14.91 20.62 30.54
C GLY A 367 -15.29 22.10 30.53
N ALA A 368 -15.83 22.62 31.62
CA ALA A 368 -16.31 24.01 31.71
C ALA A 368 -15.22 25.06 31.42
N ILE A 369 -13.96 24.75 31.74
CA ILE A 369 -12.82 25.62 31.44
C ILE A 369 -12.60 25.71 29.93
N HIS A 370 -12.63 24.57 29.23
CA HIS A 370 -12.55 24.53 27.76
C HIS A 370 -13.72 25.25 27.11
N ALA A 371 -14.95 25.01 27.58
CA ALA A 371 -16.14 25.67 27.07
C ALA A 371 -16.08 27.21 27.19
N THR A 372 -15.40 27.71 28.23
CA THR A 372 -15.21 29.16 28.43
C THR A 372 -14.07 29.73 27.57
N TRP A 373 -13.07 28.92 27.20
CA TRP A 373 -11.88 29.33 26.45
C TRP A 373 -11.97 29.12 24.93
N ALA A 374 -12.82 28.19 24.48
CA ALA A 374 -12.99 27.86 23.06
C ALA A 374 -14.14 28.63 22.37
N ALA A 375 -14.96 29.36 23.14
CA ALA A 375 -15.94 30.32 22.64
C ALA A 375 -15.29 31.68 22.36
#